data_AF-A0A9D1XRZ0-F1
#
_entry.id   AF-A0A9D1XRZ0-F1
#
_cell.length_a   1.000
_cell.length_b   1.000
_cell.length_c   1.000
_cell.angle_alpha   90.00
_cell.angle_beta   90.00
_cell.angle_gamma   90.00
#
_symmetry.space_group_name_H-M   'P 1'
#
loop_
_entity.id
_entity.type
_entity.pdbx_description
1 polymer ?
#
loop_
_entity_poly.entity_id
_entity_poly.type
_entity_poly.pdbx_seq_one_letter_code
_entity_poly.pdbx_strand_id
1 'polypeptide(L)'
;MNLKNLYFSWLLHWARLKRLLGGVAEAVILLAALSAFFVLVYQFGFAQTEESLHMLGRSRLLILLAFFVGITLRYITRFQEIVQEKMLYLDISIYFLLFAVLSSRVFFREVIARSLPYLDFLSEPALVYLLLFSLGTIHLSRQAFALMQTRIKPSLLFLLSFVFVILVGAGLLSLPNATTRGISFVDALFIATTSVCVTGLTTVDVATCFTPVGHVIIMLLIQIGGIGVMTFTSFFALSFMGKSSFTSKIMLKDMLNEEKTGGLFRVILNILFVTLFIEGIGAYLIFMNVRGSLPGGTGEEIFYALFHAVSAFCNAGISTLSGNMFDPLV
;
A
#
# COMPACT_ATOMS: atom_id res chain seq x y z
N MET A 1 52.40 -11.02 -23.87
CA MET A 1 51.38 -10.95 -22.82
C MET A 1 50.01 -11.16 -23.47
N ASN A 2 49.33 -12.27 -23.17
CA ASN A 2 48.21 -12.77 -23.98
C ASN A 2 46.94 -11.91 -23.80
N LEU A 3 46.46 -11.26 -24.87
CA LEU A 3 45.21 -10.48 -24.91
C LEU A 3 44.00 -11.27 -24.38
N LYS A 4 43.97 -12.60 -24.58
CA LYS A 4 42.93 -13.49 -24.05
C LYS A 4 42.91 -13.56 -22.52
N ASN A 5 44.06 -13.53 -21.86
CA ASN A 5 44.13 -13.52 -20.39
C ASN A 5 43.70 -12.17 -19.81
N LEU A 6 44.02 -11.07 -20.51
CA LEU A 6 43.59 -9.72 -20.12
C LEU A 6 42.08 -9.57 -20.26
N TYR A 7 41.50 -10.08 -21.36
CA TYR A 7 40.05 -10.10 -21.57
C TYR A 7 39.32 -10.96 -20.54
N PHE A 8 39.84 -12.16 -20.22
CA PHE A 8 39.23 -13.04 -19.22
C PHE A 8 39.30 -12.47 -17.81
N SER A 9 40.45 -11.87 -17.42
CA SER A 9 40.59 -11.17 -16.14
C SER A 9 39.64 -9.98 -16.03
N TRP A 10 39.49 -9.21 -17.12
CA TRP A 10 38.56 -8.08 -17.18
C TRP A 10 37.10 -8.54 -17.02
N LEU A 11 36.71 -9.64 -17.66
CA LEU A 11 35.37 -10.23 -17.53
C LEU A 11 35.07 -10.69 -16.10
N LEU A 12 36.04 -11.29 -15.42
CA LEU A 12 35.93 -11.70 -14.01
C LEU A 12 35.82 -10.50 -13.05
N HIS A 13 36.62 -9.45 -13.26
CA HIS A 13 36.52 -8.21 -12.50
C HIS A 13 35.19 -7.50 -12.75
N TRP A 14 34.74 -7.45 -14.01
CA TRP A 14 33.44 -6.89 -14.37
C TRP A 14 32.29 -7.66 -13.74
N ALA A 15 32.32 -8.99 -13.74
CA ALA A 15 31.31 -9.82 -13.09
C ALA A 15 31.27 -9.61 -11.57
N ARG A 16 32.44 -9.51 -10.92
CA ARG A 16 32.52 -9.21 -9.47
C ARG A 16 32.02 -7.80 -9.16
N LEU A 17 32.42 -6.80 -9.96
CA LEU A 17 31.95 -5.42 -9.83
C LEU A 17 30.44 -5.32 -10.02
N LYS A 18 29.88 -5.99 -11.03
CA LYS A 18 28.44 -6.04 -11.31
C LYS A 18 27.65 -6.62 -10.13
N ARG A 19 28.16 -7.67 -9.47
CA ARG A 19 27.54 -8.23 -8.25
C ARG A 19 27.60 -7.26 -7.07
N LEU A 20 28.74 -6.61 -6.84
CA LEU A 20 28.89 -5.62 -5.77
C LEU A 20 27.97 -4.42 -5.98
N LEU A 21 27.97 -3.86 -7.19
CA LEU A 21 27.08 -2.74 -7.56
C LEU A 21 25.61 -3.12 -7.44
N GLY A 22 25.23 -4.35 -7.83
CA GLY A 22 23.87 -4.85 -7.63
C GLY A 22 23.48 -4.95 -6.15
N GLY A 23 24.40 -5.41 -5.29
CA GLY A 23 24.17 -5.46 -3.84
C GLY A 23 24.03 -4.05 -3.22
N VAL A 24 24.87 -3.11 -3.65
CA VAL A 24 24.77 -1.69 -3.24
C VAL A 24 23.44 -1.09 -3.70
N ALA A 25 23.00 -1.37 -4.93
CA ALA A 25 21.72 -0.90 -5.45
C ALA A 25 20.55 -1.35 -4.57
N GLU A 26 20.49 -2.64 -4.23
CA GLU A 26 19.43 -3.18 -3.36
C GLU A 26 19.46 -2.58 -1.95
N ALA A 27 20.66 -2.35 -1.39
CA ALA A 27 20.81 -1.71 -0.08
C ALA A 27 20.32 -0.26 -0.10
N VAL A 28 20.68 0.51 -1.13
CA VAL A 28 20.22 1.90 -1.32
C VAL A 28 18.70 1.94 -1.47
N ILE A 29 18.12 1.05 -2.27
CA ILE A 29 16.67 0.96 -2.46
C ILE A 29 15.96 0.60 -1.15
N LEU A 30 16.50 -0.35 -0.37
CA LEU A 30 15.92 -0.73 0.92
C LEU A 30 15.92 0.44 1.91
N LEU A 31 17.06 1.11 2.05
CA LEU A 31 17.19 2.27 2.94
C LEU A 31 16.26 3.39 2.50
N ALA A 32 16.13 3.64 1.19
CA ALA A 32 15.19 4.61 0.65
C ALA A 32 13.73 4.22 0.94
N ALA A 33 13.36 2.95 0.83
CA ALA A 33 12.02 2.45 1.14
C ALA A 33 11.67 2.61 2.63
N LEU A 34 12.57 2.21 3.53
CA LEU A 34 12.38 2.40 4.98
C LEU A 34 12.29 3.89 5.33
N SER A 35 13.15 4.71 4.74
CA SER A 35 13.14 6.16 4.94
C SER A 35 11.86 6.81 4.40
N ALA A 36 11.33 6.32 3.27
CA ALA A 36 10.07 6.80 2.70
C ALA A 36 8.90 6.57 3.66
N PHE A 37 8.77 5.35 4.21
CA PHE A 37 7.74 5.06 5.21
C PHE A 37 7.92 5.89 6.48
N PHE A 38 9.16 6.02 6.97
CA PHE A 38 9.44 6.86 8.14
C PHE A 38 9.01 8.32 7.91
N VAL A 39 9.37 8.91 6.77
CA VAL A 39 9.00 10.29 6.43
C VAL A 39 7.48 10.43 6.29
N LEU A 40 6.79 9.46 5.68
CA LEU A 40 5.33 9.49 5.57
C LEU A 40 4.65 9.38 6.95
N VAL A 41 5.06 8.43 7.78
CA VAL A 41 4.55 8.27 9.15
C VAL A 41 4.81 9.53 9.96
N TYR A 42 5.99 10.14 9.84
CA TYR A 42 6.30 11.37 10.55
C TYR A 42 5.45 12.55 10.06
N GLN A 43 5.31 12.70 8.74
CA GLN A 43 4.56 13.79 8.09
C GLN A 43 3.08 13.78 8.49
N PHE A 44 2.45 12.60 8.53
CA PHE A 44 1.02 12.47 8.83
C PHE A 44 0.74 12.21 10.31
N GLY A 45 1.67 11.58 11.03
CA GLY A 45 1.49 11.13 12.41
C GLY A 45 1.78 12.16 13.49
N PHE A 46 2.63 13.15 13.21
CA PHE A 46 3.09 14.12 14.22
C PHE A 46 2.78 15.56 13.83
N ALA A 47 2.62 16.41 14.84
CA ALA A 47 2.48 17.85 14.65
C ALA A 47 3.75 18.42 14.01
N GLN A 48 3.58 19.28 13.01
CA GLN A 48 4.68 19.83 12.23
C GLN A 48 5.08 21.21 12.75
N THR A 49 6.39 21.40 12.94
CA THR A 49 7.01 22.71 13.18
C THR A 49 7.61 23.24 11.89
N GLU A 50 7.91 24.53 11.78
CA GLU A 50 8.51 25.09 10.56
C GLU A 50 9.86 24.44 10.22
N GLU A 51 10.66 24.11 11.24
CA GLU A 51 11.91 23.38 11.07
C GLU A 51 11.66 21.96 10.54
N SER A 52 10.67 21.24 11.09
CA SER A 52 10.35 19.89 10.62
C SER A 52 9.84 19.88 9.18
N LEU A 53 9.05 20.88 8.77
CA LEU A 53 8.58 21.02 7.38
C LEU A 53 9.74 21.20 6.40
N HIS A 54 10.74 22.02 6.76
CA HIS A 54 11.93 22.20 5.92
C HIS A 54 12.78 20.92 5.85
N MET A 55 13.00 20.24 6.98
CA MET A 55 13.71 18.95 7.01
C MET A 55 12.99 17.87 6.19
N LEU A 56 11.65 17.79 6.29
CA LEU A 56 10.83 16.85 5.51
C LEU A 56 10.83 17.19 4.01
N GLY A 57 10.89 18.48 3.65
CA GLY A 57 11.10 18.90 2.27
C GLY A 57 12.39 18.35 1.67
N ARG A 58 13.50 18.52 2.40
CA ARG A 58 14.82 18.05 1.96
C ARG A 58 14.93 16.53 1.95
N SER A 59 14.42 15.84 2.98
CA SER A 59 14.49 14.38 3.07
C SER A 59 13.74 13.70 1.93
N ARG A 60 12.57 14.19 1.53
CA ARG A 60 11.80 13.66 0.38
C ARG A 60 12.60 13.68 -0.91
N LEU A 61 13.26 14.79 -1.20
CA LEU A 61 14.07 14.93 -2.42
C LEU A 61 15.28 13.97 -2.39
N LEU A 62 15.93 13.82 -1.24
CA LEU A 62 17.03 12.86 -1.08
C LEU A 62 16.56 11.41 -1.25
N ILE A 63 15.38 11.06 -0.73
CA ILE A 63 14.81 9.71 -0.87
C ILE A 63 14.46 9.42 -2.34
N LEU A 64 13.85 10.38 -3.04
CA LEU A 64 13.57 10.23 -4.48
C LEU A 64 14.85 10.06 -5.30
N LEU A 65 15.90 10.83 -4.99
CA LEU A 65 17.22 10.66 -5.61
C LEU A 65 17.83 9.28 -5.30
N ALA A 66 17.72 8.81 -4.05
CA ALA A 66 18.21 7.50 -3.66
C ALA A 66 17.46 6.38 -4.40
N PHE A 67 16.14 6.47 -4.53
CA PHE A 67 15.36 5.54 -5.37
C PHE A 67 15.79 5.60 -6.82
N PHE A 68 15.95 6.80 -7.39
CA PHE A 68 16.36 6.96 -8.77
C PHE A 68 17.71 6.30 -9.01
N VAL A 69 18.75 6.69 -8.26
CA VAL A 69 20.11 6.13 -8.37
C VAL A 69 20.12 4.62 -8.13
N GLY A 70 19.43 4.14 -7.10
CA GLY A 70 19.34 2.72 -6.77
C GLY A 70 18.68 1.91 -7.90
N ILE A 71 17.54 2.37 -8.41
CA ILE A 71 16.81 1.70 -9.49
C ILE A 71 17.63 1.76 -10.79
N THR A 72 18.24 2.89 -11.14
CA THR A 72 19.13 3.00 -12.31
C THR A 72 20.29 2.01 -12.21
N LEU A 73 20.96 1.94 -11.05
CA LEU A 73 22.07 1.02 -10.83
C LEU A 73 21.61 -0.45 -10.92
N ARG A 74 20.42 -0.76 -10.41
CA ARG A 74 19.79 -2.07 -10.53
C ARG A 74 19.52 -2.44 -11.99
N TYR A 75 18.96 -1.52 -12.79
CA TYR A 75 18.73 -1.76 -14.23
C TYR A 75 20.04 -1.99 -15.00
N ILE A 76 21.09 -1.21 -14.73
CA ILE A 76 22.40 -1.39 -15.37
C ILE A 76 23.01 -2.75 -15.00
N THR A 77 22.91 -3.15 -13.74
CA THR A 77 23.55 -4.37 -13.22
C THR A 77 22.74 -5.64 -13.42
N ARG A 78 21.41 -5.58 -13.63
CA ARG A 78 20.55 -6.78 -13.76
C ARG A 78 19.61 -6.73 -14.97
N PHE A 79 19.95 -5.95 -15.99
CA PHE A 79 19.11 -5.76 -17.18
C PHE A 79 18.53 -7.07 -17.75
N GLN A 80 19.37 -8.08 -17.98
CA GLN A 80 18.94 -9.35 -18.58
C GLN A 80 17.96 -10.16 -17.70
N GLU A 81 18.07 -10.05 -16.38
CA GLU A 81 17.17 -10.73 -15.43
C GLU A 81 15.83 -10.00 -15.36
N ILE A 82 15.85 -8.66 -15.36
CA ILE A 82 14.66 -7.81 -15.21
C ILE A 82 13.73 -7.91 -16.43
N VAL A 83 14.28 -7.99 -17.65
CA VAL A 83 13.48 -8.10 -18.89
C VAL A 83 12.59 -9.35 -18.91
N GLN A 84 12.93 -10.37 -18.13
CA GLN A 84 12.14 -11.61 -18.02
C GLN A 84 11.03 -11.52 -16.94
N GLU A 85 10.98 -10.45 -16.14
CA GLU A 85 9.95 -10.30 -15.12
C GLU A 85 8.58 -9.94 -15.72
N LYS A 86 7.54 -10.66 -15.30
CA LYS A 86 6.14 -10.42 -15.73
C LYS A 86 5.63 -9.01 -15.40
N MET A 87 6.24 -8.33 -14.42
CA MET A 87 5.85 -6.99 -13.93
C MET A 87 6.73 -5.86 -14.48
N LEU A 88 7.55 -6.12 -15.51
CA LEU A 88 8.47 -5.15 -16.09
C LEU A 88 7.80 -3.82 -16.48
N TYR A 89 6.62 -3.88 -17.12
CA TYR A 89 5.90 -2.68 -17.56
C TYR A 89 5.54 -1.75 -16.40
N LEU A 90 5.07 -2.31 -15.28
CA LEU A 90 4.72 -1.52 -14.10
C LEU A 90 5.96 -0.84 -13.51
N ASP A 91 7.09 -1.55 -13.44
CA ASP A 91 8.36 -0.96 -12.95
C ASP A 91 8.87 0.15 -13.86
N ILE A 92 8.81 -0.04 -15.18
CA ILE A 92 9.21 0.99 -16.14
C ILE A 92 8.29 2.21 -16.02
N SER A 93 6.98 2.02 -15.90
CA SER A 93 6.02 3.11 -15.73
C SER A 93 6.30 3.91 -14.46
N ILE A 94 6.55 3.25 -13.34
CA ILE A 94 6.86 3.93 -12.06
C ILE A 94 8.22 4.62 -12.11
N TYR A 95 9.23 4.00 -12.73
CA TYR A 95 10.53 4.63 -12.90
C TYR A 95 10.46 5.87 -13.81
N PHE A 96 9.65 5.82 -14.87
CA PHE A 96 9.39 6.98 -15.72
C PHE A 96 8.68 8.09 -14.95
N LEU A 97 7.66 7.76 -14.14
CA LEU A 97 6.98 8.71 -13.26
C LEU A 97 7.95 9.33 -12.25
N LEU A 98 8.81 8.52 -11.63
CA LEU A 98 9.86 8.98 -10.72
C LEU A 98 10.80 9.97 -11.40
N PHE A 99 11.26 9.65 -12.62
CA PHE A 99 12.09 10.54 -13.40
C PHE A 99 11.37 11.86 -13.72
N ALA A 100 10.10 11.80 -14.14
CA ALA A 100 9.31 13.00 -14.44
C ALA A 100 9.13 13.91 -13.21
N VAL A 101 8.82 13.34 -12.05
CA VAL A 101 8.68 14.08 -10.78
C VAL A 101 10.01 14.69 -10.34
N LEU A 102 11.10 13.92 -10.41
CA LEU A 102 12.43 14.41 -10.08
C LEU A 102 12.86 15.53 -11.03
N SER A 103 12.61 15.36 -12.32
CA SER A 103 12.89 16.35 -13.37
C SER A 103 12.14 17.66 -13.13
N SER A 104 10.85 17.57 -12.80
CA SER A 104 10.01 18.72 -12.48
C SER A 104 10.47 19.47 -11.23
N ARG A 105 10.84 18.74 -10.18
CA ARG A 105 11.25 19.33 -8.89
C ARG A 105 12.67 19.90 -8.90
N VAL A 106 13.61 19.26 -9.58
CA VAL A 106 15.06 19.59 -9.50
C VAL A 106 15.52 20.41 -10.70
N PHE A 107 15.17 20.00 -11.92
CA PHE A 107 15.83 20.51 -13.13
C PHE A 107 15.03 21.60 -13.85
N PHE A 108 13.69 21.50 -13.89
CA PHE A 108 12.86 22.34 -14.76
C PHE A 108 11.74 23.11 -14.03
N ARG A 109 11.88 23.35 -12.73
CA ARG A 109 10.83 23.99 -11.91
C ARG A 109 10.31 25.29 -12.52
N GLU A 110 11.21 26.18 -12.96
CA GLU A 110 10.84 27.48 -13.55
C GLU A 110 10.31 27.36 -14.98
N VAL A 111 10.82 26.40 -15.74
CA VAL A 111 10.41 26.16 -17.15
C VAL A 111 9.01 25.56 -17.20
N ILE A 112 8.69 24.62 -16.31
CA ILE A 112 7.36 24.01 -16.25
C ILE A 112 6.33 25.06 -15.83
N ALA A 113 6.63 25.87 -14.81
CA ALA A 113 5.73 26.92 -14.34
C ALA A 113 5.40 27.97 -15.42
N ARG A 114 6.33 28.27 -16.33
CA ARG A 114 6.13 29.28 -17.39
C ARG A 114 5.63 28.71 -18.72
N SER A 115 6.12 27.55 -19.12
CA SER A 115 5.92 27.03 -20.48
C SER A 115 4.93 25.87 -20.56
N LEU A 116 4.73 25.10 -19.48
CA LEU A 116 3.89 23.90 -19.46
C LEU A 116 3.08 23.81 -18.14
N PRO A 117 2.14 24.74 -17.90
CA PRO A 117 1.40 24.81 -16.63
C PRO A 117 0.57 23.55 -16.34
N TYR A 118 0.16 22.82 -17.38
CA TYR A 118 -0.56 21.55 -17.25
C TYR A 118 0.28 20.44 -16.58
N LEU A 119 1.61 20.57 -16.52
CA LEU A 119 2.51 19.60 -15.88
C LEU A 119 2.86 19.96 -14.43
N ASP A 120 2.28 21.04 -13.89
CA ASP A 120 2.57 21.47 -12.52
C ASP A 120 2.11 20.43 -11.48
N PHE A 121 1.12 19.58 -11.83
CA PHE A 121 0.69 18.45 -11.00
C PHE A 121 1.82 17.47 -10.66
N LEU A 122 2.88 17.37 -11.48
CA LEU A 122 4.05 16.52 -11.19
C LEU A 122 4.82 17.01 -9.96
N SER A 123 4.65 18.29 -9.62
CA SER A 123 5.28 18.90 -8.46
C SER A 123 4.37 18.90 -7.21
N GLU A 124 3.09 18.51 -7.33
CA GLU A 124 2.15 18.47 -6.21
C GLU A 124 2.63 17.56 -5.05
N PRO A 125 2.58 18.02 -3.78
CA PRO A 125 3.00 17.20 -2.64
C PRO A 125 2.26 15.87 -2.54
N ALA A 126 0.97 15.84 -2.88
CA ALA A 126 0.14 14.63 -2.85
C ALA A 126 0.69 13.53 -3.78
N LEU A 127 1.09 13.91 -5.01
CA LEU A 127 1.67 12.97 -5.97
C LEU A 127 3.02 12.44 -5.47
N VAL A 128 3.84 13.29 -4.86
CA VAL A 128 5.12 12.87 -4.25
C VAL A 128 4.89 11.86 -3.13
N TYR A 129 3.92 12.08 -2.25
CA TYR A 129 3.60 11.14 -1.17
C TYR A 129 3.10 9.80 -1.72
N LEU A 130 2.22 9.83 -2.72
CA LEU A 130 1.72 8.62 -3.40
C LEU A 130 2.86 7.85 -4.09
N LEU A 131 3.78 8.56 -4.74
CA LEU A 131 4.95 7.96 -5.38
C LEU A 131 5.89 7.32 -4.35
N LEU A 132 6.20 8.01 -3.24
CA LEU A 132 7.02 7.47 -2.16
C LEU A 132 6.39 6.23 -1.52
N PHE A 133 5.07 6.27 -1.28
CA PHE A 133 4.34 5.14 -0.74
C PHE A 133 4.34 3.94 -1.69
N SER A 134 4.10 4.17 -2.98
CA SER A 134 4.09 3.09 -3.99
C SER A 134 5.48 2.48 -4.18
N LEU A 135 6.54 3.30 -4.33
CA LEU A 135 7.92 2.83 -4.39
C LEU A 135 8.33 2.04 -3.14
N GLY A 136 8.04 2.60 -1.95
CA GLY A 136 8.30 1.93 -0.69
C GLY A 136 7.63 0.57 -0.61
N THR A 137 6.34 0.49 -0.93
CA THR A 137 5.55 -0.75 -0.88
C THR A 137 6.05 -1.78 -1.89
N ILE A 138 6.34 -1.39 -3.13
CA ILE A 138 6.79 -2.31 -4.18
C ILE A 138 8.16 -2.90 -3.85
N HIS A 139 9.10 -2.09 -3.38
CA HIS A 139 10.44 -2.59 -3.08
C HIS A 139 10.48 -3.39 -1.77
N LEU A 140 9.75 -2.97 -0.73
CA LEU A 140 9.67 -3.71 0.52
C LEU A 140 8.95 -5.06 0.30
N SER A 141 7.89 -5.10 -0.50
CA SER A 141 7.17 -6.34 -0.82
C SER A 141 8.03 -7.32 -1.62
N ARG A 142 8.86 -6.85 -2.57
CA ARG A 142 9.81 -7.72 -3.28
C ARG A 142 10.86 -8.31 -2.35
N GLN A 143 11.42 -7.50 -1.45
CA GLN A 143 12.42 -7.99 -0.51
C GLN A 143 11.79 -8.94 0.51
N ALA A 144 10.59 -8.65 1.01
CA ALA A 144 9.83 -9.54 1.86
C ALA A 144 9.54 -10.88 1.14
N PHE A 145 9.17 -10.85 -0.14
CA PHE A 145 8.96 -12.05 -0.94
C PHE A 145 10.25 -12.87 -1.14
N ALA A 146 11.38 -12.20 -1.36
CA ALA A 146 12.68 -12.86 -1.46
C ALA A 146 13.10 -13.53 -0.13
N LEU A 147 12.83 -12.87 1.00
CA LEU A 147 13.06 -13.43 2.34
C LEU A 147 12.10 -14.60 2.67
N MET A 148 10.85 -14.50 2.22
CA MET A 148 9.79 -15.49 2.48
C MET A 148 9.85 -16.76 1.61
N GLN A 149 10.94 -17.03 0.87
CA GLN A 149 11.16 -18.31 0.17
C GLN A 149 11.37 -19.52 1.11
N THR A 150 11.21 -19.33 2.41
CA THR A 150 11.24 -20.38 3.43
C THR A 150 10.01 -21.28 3.40
N ARG A 151 10.14 -22.55 3.82
CA ARG A 151 9.05 -23.55 3.86
C ARG A 151 8.00 -23.29 4.97
N ILE A 152 7.40 -22.10 5.01
CA ILE A 152 6.34 -21.73 5.95
C ILE A 152 5.01 -22.29 5.44
N LYS A 153 4.20 -22.87 6.34
CA LYS A 153 2.86 -23.36 6.01
C LYS A 153 1.97 -22.16 5.62
N PRO A 154 1.17 -22.23 4.53
CA PRO A 154 0.34 -21.11 4.08
C PRO A 154 -0.60 -20.53 5.14
N SER A 155 -1.15 -21.37 6.03
CA SER A 155 -1.99 -20.92 7.15
C SER A 155 -1.23 -20.09 8.18
N LEU A 156 0.04 -20.40 8.44
CA LEU A 156 0.89 -19.62 9.35
C LEU A 156 1.27 -18.28 8.73
N LEU A 157 1.53 -18.24 7.41
CA LEU A 157 1.78 -16.99 6.69
C LEU A 157 0.58 -16.05 6.81
N PHE A 158 -0.63 -16.58 6.63
CA PHE A 158 -1.87 -15.81 6.78
C PHE A 158 -2.09 -15.29 8.22
N LEU A 159 -1.85 -16.13 9.23
CA LEU A 159 -1.92 -15.71 10.63
C LEU A 159 -0.92 -14.58 10.91
N LEU A 160 0.34 -14.76 10.50
CA LEU A 160 1.39 -13.77 10.71
C LEU A 160 1.10 -12.46 9.97
N SER A 161 0.49 -12.51 8.77
CA SER A 161 0.11 -11.30 8.06
C SER A 161 -0.97 -10.51 8.79
N PHE A 162 -1.97 -11.19 9.37
CA PHE A 162 -3.01 -10.52 10.18
C PHE A 162 -2.41 -9.88 11.44
N VAL A 163 -1.59 -10.63 12.18
CA VAL A 163 -0.90 -10.12 13.37
C VAL A 163 -0.02 -8.90 13.01
N PHE A 164 0.71 -8.97 11.89
CA PHE A 164 1.53 -7.86 11.43
C PHE A 164 0.70 -6.61 11.11
N VAL A 165 -0.40 -6.75 10.36
CA VAL A 165 -1.29 -5.63 10.02
C VAL A 165 -1.91 -5.03 11.29
N ILE A 166 -2.32 -5.86 12.25
CA ILE A 166 -2.88 -5.40 13.54
C ILE A 166 -1.84 -4.59 14.32
N LEU A 167 -0.61 -5.08 14.45
CA LEU A 167 0.45 -4.38 15.19
C LEU A 167 0.85 -3.06 14.51
N VAL A 168 0.96 -3.05 13.19
CA VAL A 168 1.21 -1.82 12.42
C VAL A 168 0.04 -0.84 12.58
N GLY A 169 -1.20 -1.32 12.47
CA GLY A 169 -2.40 -0.53 12.69
C GLY A 169 -2.46 0.09 14.09
N ALA A 170 -2.17 -0.69 15.13
CA ALA A 170 -2.11 -0.22 16.51
C ALA A 170 -1.05 0.88 16.69
N GLY A 171 0.13 0.70 16.09
CA GLY A 171 1.18 1.71 16.07
C GLY A 171 0.77 3.00 15.37
N LEU A 172 0.11 2.89 14.20
CA LEU A 172 -0.40 4.03 13.45
C LEU A 172 -1.53 4.78 14.19
N LEU A 173 -2.45 4.06 14.84
CA LEU A 173 -3.53 4.65 15.63
C LEU A 173 -3.03 5.29 16.93
N SER A 174 -1.88 4.87 17.44
CA SER A 174 -1.25 5.46 18.62
C SER A 174 -0.52 6.79 18.31
N LEU A 175 -0.48 7.22 17.04
CA LEU A 175 0.18 8.47 16.66
C LEU A 175 -0.60 9.71 17.15
N PRO A 176 0.09 10.79 17.55
CA PRO A 176 -0.56 12.00 18.06
C PRO A 176 -1.61 12.59 17.11
N ASN A 177 -1.34 12.64 15.81
CA ASN A 177 -2.31 13.19 14.86
C ASN A 177 -3.47 12.24 14.53
N ALA A 178 -3.40 10.96 14.92
CA ALA A 178 -4.49 10.02 14.70
C ALA A 178 -5.60 10.16 15.76
N THR A 179 -5.29 10.76 16.92
CA THR A 179 -6.21 10.84 18.07
C THR A 179 -6.38 12.27 18.57
N THR A 180 -7.52 12.57 19.17
CA THR A 180 -7.83 13.92 19.66
C THR A 180 -7.22 14.21 21.03
N ARG A 181 -7.09 13.19 21.89
CA ARG A 181 -6.60 13.32 23.28
C ARG A 181 -5.53 12.28 23.66
N GLY A 182 -4.95 11.61 22.67
CA GLY A 182 -4.12 10.42 22.90
C GLY A 182 -4.99 9.20 23.24
N ILE A 183 -4.43 8.01 23.02
CA ILE A 183 -5.09 6.73 23.28
C ILE A 183 -4.13 5.79 24.01
N SER A 184 -4.64 4.92 24.87
CA SER A 184 -3.82 3.85 25.44
C SER A 184 -3.41 2.88 24.34
N PHE A 185 -2.19 2.32 24.41
CA PHE A 185 -1.75 1.36 23.40
C PHE A 185 -2.65 0.10 23.36
N VAL A 186 -3.23 -0.28 24.50
CA VAL A 186 -4.16 -1.42 24.59
C VAL A 186 -5.45 -1.12 23.84
N ASP A 187 -6.01 0.09 24.00
CA ASP A 187 -7.19 0.50 23.24
C ASP A 187 -6.89 0.63 21.74
N ALA A 188 -5.74 1.20 21.37
CA ALA A 188 -5.31 1.27 19.98
C ALA A 188 -5.15 -0.13 19.37
N LEU A 189 -4.60 -1.09 20.12
CA LEU A 189 -4.48 -2.49 19.70
C LEU A 189 -5.85 -3.15 19.55
N PHE A 190 -6.78 -2.87 20.47
CA PHE A 190 -8.15 -3.38 20.39
C PHE A 190 -8.87 -2.84 19.16
N ILE A 191 -8.81 -1.52 18.93
CA ILE A 191 -9.38 -0.88 17.74
C ILE A 191 -8.74 -1.41 16.46
N ALA A 192 -7.41 -1.56 16.40
CA ALA A 192 -6.78 -2.15 15.23
C ALA A 192 -7.24 -3.60 14.99
N THR A 193 -7.37 -4.40 16.05
CA THR A 193 -7.84 -5.78 15.97
C THR A 193 -9.30 -5.85 15.49
N THR A 194 -10.18 -5.03 16.08
CA THR A 194 -11.61 -5.04 15.72
C THR A 194 -11.85 -4.60 14.28
N SER A 195 -11.05 -3.66 13.77
CA SER A 195 -11.09 -3.21 12.39
C SER A 195 -10.59 -4.28 11.42
N VAL A 196 -9.42 -4.88 11.68
CA VAL A 196 -8.84 -5.92 10.79
C VAL A 196 -9.64 -7.22 10.82
N CYS A 197 -10.18 -7.60 11.99
CA CYS A 197 -11.05 -8.77 12.12
C CYS A 197 -12.50 -8.47 11.78
N VAL A 198 -12.83 -7.19 11.51
CA VAL A 198 -14.14 -6.77 11.01
C VAL A 198 -15.27 -7.16 11.98
N THR A 199 -15.09 -6.84 13.27
CA THR A 199 -15.97 -7.29 14.37
C THR A 199 -16.87 -6.20 14.97
N GLY A 200 -16.46 -4.93 14.89
CA GLY A 200 -17.32 -3.79 15.26
C GLY A 200 -17.40 -3.43 16.73
N LEU A 201 -16.69 -4.14 17.60
CA LEU A 201 -16.60 -3.80 19.01
C LEU A 201 -15.60 -2.67 19.22
N THR A 202 -15.94 -1.67 20.03
CA THR A 202 -15.07 -0.53 20.32
C THR A 202 -14.89 -0.37 21.84
N THR A 203 -13.66 -0.12 22.30
CA THR A 203 -13.38 0.18 23.73
C THR A 203 -13.46 1.68 24.03
N VAL A 204 -13.38 2.49 22.98
CA VAL A 204 -13.48 3.96 23.01
C VAL A 204 -14.46 4.40 21.93
N ASP A 205 -15.10 5.54 22.11
CA ASP A 205 -15.96 6.12 21.08
C ASP A 205 -15.11 6.56 19.88
N VAL A 206 -15.29 5.88 18.73
CA VAL A 206 -14.49 6.11 17.53
C VAL A 206 -14.69 7.52 16.98
N ALA A 207 -15.93 8.01 17.02
CA ALA A 207 -16.32 9.31 16.48
C ALA A 207 -15.56 10.47 17.15
N THR A 208 -15.36 10.38 18.47
CA THR A 208 -14.77 11.47 19.26
C THR A 208 -13.29 11.26 19.58
N CYS A 209 -12.82 10.01 19.64
CA CYS A 209 -11.43 9.68 19.98
C CYS A 209 -10.47 9.89 18.80
N PHE A 210 -10.90 9.60 17.57
CA PHE A 210 -10.04 9.64 16.39
C PHE A 210 -10.22 10.92 15.57
N THR A 211 -9.13 11.40 15.02
CA THR A 211 -9.15 12.50 14.04
C THR A 211 -9.55 11.96 12.66
N PRO A 212 -9.73 12.81 11.62
CA PRO A 212 -9.90 12.32 10.25
C PRO A 212 -8.77 11.39 9.79
N VAL A 213 -7.54 11.61 10.25
CA VAL A 213 -6.39 10.72 9.97
C VAL A 213 -6.61 9.36 10.62
N GLY A 214 -7.05 9.32 11.87
CA GLY A 214 -7.38 8.07 12.56
C GLY A 214 -8.51 7.29 11.89
N HIS A 215 -9.58 7.99 11.46
CA HIS A 215 -10.68 7.38 10.72
C HIS A 215 -10.24 6.79 9.38
N VAL A 216 -9.34 7.47 8.64
CA VAL A 216 -8.75 6.91 7.41
C VAL A 216 -7.94 5.64 7.72
N ILE A 217 -7.16 5.63 8.80
CA ILE A 217 -6.41 4.43 9.21
C ILE A 217 -7.38 3.28 9.52
N ILE A 218 -8.44 3.53 10.29
CA ILE A 218 -9.48 2.53 10.61
C ILE A 218 -10.14 1.98 9.33
N MET A 219 -10.54 2.86 8.42
CA MET A 219 -11.14 2.47 7.14
C MET A 219 -10.21 1.58 6.31
N LEU A 220 -8.92 1.91 6.25
CA LEU A 220 -7.92 1.08 5.56
C LEU A 220 -7.72 -0.28 6.25
N LEU A 221 -7.72 -0.33 7.58
CA LEU A 221 -7.63 -1.58 8.33
C LEU A 221 -8.85 -2.47 8.08
N ILE A 222 -10.06 -1.89 8.04
CA ILE A 222 -11.30 -2.59 7.66
C ILE A 222 -11.16 -3.17 6.25
N GLN A 223 -10.71 -2.37 5.28
CA GLN A 223 -10.55 -2.82 3.90
C GLN A 223 -9.57 -3.99 3.78
N ILE A 224 -8.39 -3.87 4.40
CA ILE A 224 -7.35 -4.91 4.37
C ILE A 224 -7.88 -6.19 5.04
N GLY A 225 -8.57 -6.05 6.17
CA GLY A 225 -9.21 -7.15 6.89
C GLY A 225 -10.27 -7.86 6.07
N GLY A 226 -11.23 -7.12 5.52
CA GLY A 226 -12.33 -7.63 4.72
C GLY A 226 -11.84 -8.39 3.48
N ILE A 227 -10.92 -7.80 2.72
CA ILE A 227 -10.30 -8.46 1.56
C ILE A 227 -9.53 -9.72 2.00
N GLY A 228 -8.83 -9.66 3.13
CA GLY A 228 -8.10 -10.79 3.70
C GLY A 228 -9.02 -11.98 4.01
N VAL A 229 -10.15 -11.73 4.70
CA VAL A 229 -11.15 -12.76 5.05
C VAL A 229 -11.80 -13.36 3.80
N MET A 230 -12.20 -12.52 2.83
CA MET A 230 -12.79 -12.99 1.56
C MET A 230 -11.81 -13.85 0.75
N THR A 231 -10.55 -13.42 0.66
CA THR A 231 -9.50 -14.16 -0.05
C THR A 231 -9.22 -15.51 0.62
N PHE A 232 -9.14 -15.53 1.94
CA PHE A 232 -8.92 -16.74 2.73
C PHE A 232 -10.07 -17.73 2.57
N THR A 233 -11.30 -17.25 2.70
CA THR A 233 -12.52 -18.06 2.52
C THR A 233 -12.56 -18.66 1.12
N SER A 234 -12.24 -17.87 0.09
CA SER A 234 -12.16 -18.33 -1.30
C SER A 234 -11.09 -19.41 -1.48
N PHE A 235 -9.90 -19.24 -0.88
CA PHE A 235 -8.83 -20.24 -0.92
C PHE A 235 -9.25 -21.56 -0.27
N PHE A 236 -9.93 -21.52 0.88
CA PHE A 236 -10.43 -22.72 1.55
C PHE A 236 -11.59 -23.37 0.81
N ALA A 237 -12.53 -22.59 0.29
CA ALA A 237 -13.62 -23.09 -0.56
C ALA A 237 -13.05 -23.88 -1.75
N LEU A 238 -12.08 -23.31 -2.47
CA LEU A 238 -11.36 -23.99 -3.56
C LEU A 238 -10.62 -25.25 -3.08
N SER A 239 -9.98 -25.20 -1.91
CA SER A 239 -9.26 -26.34 -1.33
C SER A 239 -10.19 -27.50 -0.91
N PHE A 240 -11.38 -27.19 -0.40
CA PHE A 240 -12.37 -28.18 0.02
C PHE A 240 -13.22 -28.71 -1.14
N MET A 241 -13.50 -27.90 -2.17
CA MET A 241 -14.14 -28.33 -3.43
C MET A 241 -13.32 -29.42 -4.16
N GLY A 242 -12.03 -29.55 -3.87
CA GLY A 242 -11.16 -30.61 -4.37
C GLY A 242 -11.47 -32.04 -3.88
N LYS A 243 -12.47 -32.24 -3.00
CA LYS A 243 -12.91 -33.56 -2.52
C LYS A 243 -14.04 -34.20 -3.35
N SER A 244 -14.60 -33.53 -4.35
CA SER A 244 -15.52 -34.18 -5.30
C SER A 244 -14.75 -35.01 -6.34
N SER A 245 -15.31 -36.16 -6.72
CA SER A 245 -14.81 -37.24 -7.57
C SER A 245 -13.86 -36.83 -8.73
N PHE A 246 -13.01 -37.77 -9.18
CA PHE A 246 -12.06 -37.62 -10.31
C PHE A 246 -12.70 -36.96 -11.56
N THR A 247 -13.99 -37.20 -11.80
CA THR A 247 -14.81 -36.59 -12.85
C THR A 247 -15.01 -35.08 -12.66
N SER A 248 -15.25 -34.60 -11.43
CA SER A 248 -15.35 -33.17 -11.12
C SER A 248 -14.03 -32.45 -11.34
N LYS A 249 -12.89 -33.12 -11.14
CA LYS A 249 -11.56 -32.54 -11.41
C LYS A 249 -11.26 -32.40 -12.90
N ILE A 250 -11.73 -33.31 -13.75
CA ILE A 250 -11.57 -33.20 -15.21
C ILE A 250 -12.51 -32.14 -15.78
N MET A 251 -13.75 -32.09 -15.30
CA MET A 251 -14.73 -31.08 -15.70
C MET A 251 -14.29 -29.66 -15.24
N LEU A 252 -13.73 -29.52 -14.04
CA LEU A 252 -13.10 -28.27 -13.61
C LEU A 252 -11.88 -27.93 -14.46
N LYS A 253 -11.08 -28.92 -14.88
CA LYS A 253 -9.86 -28.71 -15.66
C LYS A 253 -10.15 -28.25 -17.09
N ASP A 254 -11.26 -28.71 -17.68
CA ASP A 254 -11.73 -28.27 -18.99
C ASP A 254 -12.48 -26.92 -18.92
N MET A 255 -13.23 -26.65 -17.84
CA MET A 255 -13.84 -25.33 -17.62
C MET A 255 -12.81 -24.27 -17.16
N LEU A 256 -11.75 -24.68 -16.46
CA LEU A 256 -10.64 -23.85 -16.01
C LEU A 256 -9.40 -24.12 -16.85
N ASN A 257 -9.53 -24.08 -18.18
CA ASN A 257 -8.41 -24.10 -19.11
C ASN A 257 -7.55 -22.82 -18.96
N GLU A 258 -6.97 -22.63 -17.77
CA GLU A 258 -6.03 -21.57 -17.44
C GLU A 258 -4.89 -22.15 -16.61
N GLU A 259 -3.72 -21.96 -17.17
CA GLU A 259 -2.44 -22.38 -16.64
C GLU A 259 -2.24 -21.89 -15.18
N LYS A 260 -2.01 -22.89 -14.34
CA LYS A 260 -1.73 -22.85 -12.91
C LYS A 260 -0.70 -21.77 -12.56
N THR A 261 -1.17 -20.63 -12.05
CA THR A 261 -0.54 -19.61 -11.17
C THR A 261 -1.17 -18.23 -11.42
N GLY A 262 -1.68 -17.98 -12.63
CA GLY A 262 -2.38 -16.73 -12.97
C GLY A 262 -3.79 -16.60 -12.38
N GLY A 263 -4.47 -17.72 -12.15
CA GLY A 263 -5.86 -17.76 -11.68
C GLY A 263 -6.08 -17.17 -10.28
N LEU A 264 -5.19 -17.47 -9.31
CA LEU A 264 -5.35 -16.95 -7.94
C LEU A 264 -5.19 -15.42 -7.90
N PHE A 265 -4.21 -14.89 -8.62
CA PHE A 265 -4.01 -13.45 -8.74
C PHE A 265 -5.21 -12.78 -9.41
N ARG A 266 -5.78 -13.40 -10.44
CA ARG A 266 -7.00 -12.91 -11.09
C ARG A 266 -8.21 -12.94 -10.16
N VAL A 267 -8.37 -13.97 -9.34
CA VAL A 267 -9.44 -14.03 -8.32
C VAL A 267 -9.29 -12.91 -7.32
N ILE A 268 -8.07 -12.65 -6.81
CA ILE A 268 -7.81 -11.55 -5.87
C ILE A 268 -8.14 -10.19 -6.51
N LEU A 269 -7.69 -9.94 -7.75
CA LEU A 269 -8.00 -8.71 -8.47
C LEU A 269 -9.51 -8.56 -8.73
N ASN A 270 -10.20 -9.67 -9.02
CA ASN A 270 -11.64 -9.66 -9.22
C ASN A 270 -12.39 -9.33 -7.92
N ILE A 271 -11.98 -9.93 -6.79
CA ILE A 271 -12.53 -9.60 -5.46
C ILE A 271 -12.33 -8.11 -5.18
N LEU A 272 -11.11 -7.59 -5.39
CA LEU A 272 -10.80 -6.17 -5.18
C LEU A 272 -11.69 -5.27 -6.05
N PHE A 273 -11.81 -5.56 -7.34
CA PHE A 273 -12.60 -4.73 -8.27
C PHE A 273 -14.09 -4.75 -7.92
N VAL A 274 -14.66 -5.93 -7.67
CA VAL A 274 -16.06 -6.08 -7.28
C VAL A 274 -16.34 -5.37 -5.95
N THR A 275 -15.43 -5.52 -4.98
CA THR A 275 -15.51 -4.84 -3.67
C THR A 275 -15.58 -3.33 -3.84
N LEU A 276 -14.57 -2.74 -4.50
CA LEU A 276 -14.51 -1.29 -4.71
C LEU A 276 -15.69 -0.75 -5.54
N PHE A 277 -16.19 -1.55 -6.49
CA PHE A 277 -17.35 -1.18 -7.28
C PHE A 277 -18.63 -1.11 -6.43
N ILE A 278 -18.88 -2.12 -5.59
CA ILE A 278 -20.05 -2.15 -4.71
C ILE A 278 -19.94 -1.07 -3.63
N GLU A 279 -18.76 -0.89 -3.03
CA GLU A 279 -18.48 0.19 -2.08
C GLU A 279 -18.69 1.57 -2.72
N GLY A 280 -18.28 1.77 -3.98
CA GLY A 280 -18.50 3.01 -4.71
C GLY A 280 -19.99 3.31 -4.93
N ILE A 281 -20.78 2.31 -5.31
CA ILE A 281 -22.24 2.44 -5.43
C ILE A 281 -22.85 2.74 -4.05
N GLY A 282 -22.45 1.99 -3.01
CA GLY A 282 -22.93 2.20 -1.64
C GLY A 282 -22.63 3.60 -1.14
N ALA A 283 -21.41 4.08 -1.33
CA ALA A 283 -21.01 5.43 -0.95
C ALA A 283 -21.81 6.49 -1.70
N TYR A 284 -22.06 6.32 -2.99
CA TYR A 284 -22.90 7.23 -3.76
C TYR A 284 -24.33 7.31 -3.20
N LEU A 285 -24.94 6.15 -2.90
CA LEU A 285 -26.30 6.10 -2.34
C LEU A 285 -26.37 6.71 -0.94
N ILE A 286 -25.40 6.41 -0.06
CA ILE A 286 -25.32 7.00 1.29
C ILE A 286 -25.13 8.52 1.19
N PHE A 287 -24.24 8.98 0.31
CA PHE A 287 -24.00 10.42 0.12
C PHE A 287 -25.28 11.14 -0.32
N MET A 288 -26.05 10.58 -1.24
CA MET A 288 -27.31 11.19 -1.70
C MET A 288 -28.36 11.32 -0.59
N ASN A 289 -28.31 10.47 0.44
CA ASN A 289 -29.21 10.53 1.57
C ASN A 289 -28.77 11.55 2.63
N VAL A 290 -27.47 11.66 2.89
CA VAL A 290 -26.91 12.48 3.98
C VAL A 290 -26.50 13.89 3.52
N ARG A 291 -26.54 14.17 2.21
CA ARG A 291 -26.17 15.47 1.66
C ARG A 291 -27.04 16.60 2.23
N GLY A 292 -26.41 17.55 2.90
CA GLY A 292 -27.05 18.69 3.58
C GLY A 292 -27.44 18.44 5.03
N SER A 293 -27.20 17.24 5.56
CA SER A 293 -27.60 16.82 6.91
C SER A 293 -26.49 17.00 7.96
N LEU A 294 -25.22 16.84 7.55
CA LEU A 294 -24.07 16.87 8.47
C LEU A 294 -23.50 18.29 8.64
N PRO A 295 -23.05 18.66 9.87
CA PRO A 295 -22.64 20.03 10.19
C PRO A 295 -21.33 20.49 9.52
N GLY A 296 -20.40 19.59 9.18
CA GLY A 296 -19.13 19.93 8.52
C GLY A 296 -19.21 20.05 6.99
N GLY A 297 -20.43 20.02 6.43
CA GLY A 297 -20.68 20.25 5.01
C GLY A 297 -20.21 19.10 4.12
N THR A 298 -20.07 19.40 2.82
CA THR A 298 -19.92 18.37 1.78
C THR A 298 -18.70 17.47 1.92
N GLY A 299 -17.59 17.98 2.48
CA GLY A 299 -16.39 17.19 2.70
C GLY A 299 -16.59 16.09 3.74
N GLU A 300 -17.27 16.41 4.84
CA GLU A 300 -17.60 15.44 5.90
C GLU A 300 -18.63 14.43 5.42
N GLU A 301 -19.63 14.86 4.64
CA GLU A 301 -20.64 13.99 4.04
C GLU A 301 -20.04 12.95 3.09
N ILE A 302 -19.10 13.36 2.24
CA ILE A 302 -18.39 12.44 1.33
C ILE A 302 -17.59 11.42 2.13
N PHE A 303 -16.86 11.88 3.17
CA PHE A 303 -16.07 10.99 4.00
C PHE A 303 -16.95 10.00 4.79
N TYR A 304 -18.04 10.49 5.39
CA TYR A 304 -19.03 9.68 6.07
C TYR A 304 -19.57 8.58 5.15
N ALA A 305 -19.96 8.95 3.92
CA ALA A 305 -20.51 8.01 2.96
C ALA A 305 -19.50 6.94 2.51
N LEU A 306 -18.25 7.33 2.26
CA LEU A 306 -17.17 6.40 1.92
C LEU A 306 -16.86 5.45 3.08
N PHE A 307 -16.71 5.98 4.29
CA PHE A 307 -16.39 5.19 5.49
C PHE A 307 -17.49 4.15 5.77
N HIS A 308 -18.75 4.56 5.73
CA HIS A 308 -19.87 3.66 6.01
C HIS A 308 -20.12 2.65 4.90
N ALA A 309 -19.84 2.99 3.63
CA ALA A 309 -19.90 2.00 2.55
C ALA A 309 -18.86 0.88 2.73
N VAL A 310 -17.61 1.24 3.05
CA VAL A 310 -16.54 0.27 3.35
C VAL A 310 -16.88 -0.55 4.59
N SER A 311 -17.29 0.11 5.68
CA SER A 311 -17.68 -0.55 6.93
C SER A 311 -18.85 -1.51 6.72
N ALA A 312 -19.88 -1.11 5.99
CA ALA A 312 -21.04 -1.95 5.71
C ALA A 312 -20.69 -3.13 4.79
N PHE A 313 -19.97 -2.91 3.68
CA PHE A 313 -19.62 -3.97 2.75
C PHE A 313 -18.72 -5.03 3.38
N CYS A 314 -17.74 -4.60 4.17
CA CYS A 314 -16.88 -5.52 4.90
C CYS A 314 -17.61 -6.20 6.08
N ASN A 315 -18.75 -5.67 6.54
CA ASN A 315 -19.46 -6.04 7.78
C ASN A 315 -18.72 -5.65 9.07
N ALA A 316 -18.01 -4.52 9.05
CA ALA A 316 -17.20 -4.06 10.16
C ALA A 316 -18.01 -3.52 11.34
N GLY A 317 -19.18 -2.93 11.11
CA GLY A 317 -20.04 -2.41 12.19
C GLY A 317 -19.53 -1.17 12.92
N ILE A 318 -18.41 -0.58 12.47
CA ILE A 318 -17.84 0.66 13.02
C ILE A 318 -18.49 1.87 12.32
N SER A 319 -18.80 2.92 13.08
CA SER A 319 -19.36 4.18 12.59
C SER A 319 -18.50 5.36 12.99
N THR A 320 -18.57 6.45 12.21
CA THR A 320 -17.97 7.74 12.55
C THR A 320 -18.89 8.62 13.40
N LEU A 321 -20.06 8.11 13.81
CA LEU A 321 -21.01 8.78 14.69
C LEU A 321 -21.10 8.04 16.03
N SER A 322 -21.21 8.79 17.13
CA SER A 322 -21.24 8.22 18.48
C SER A 322 -22.48 7.36 18.72
N GLY A 323 -23.64 7.72 18.15
CA GLY A 323 -24.86 6.92 18.20
C GLY A 323 -24.92 5.76 17.21
N ASN A 324 -23.84 5.54 16.44
CA ASN A 324 -23.83 4.60 15.31
C ASN A 324 -25.01 4.90 14.35
N MET A 325 -25.69 3.89 13.79
CA MET A 325 -26.85 4.10 12.90
C MET A 325 -28.14 4.56 13.62
N PHE A 326 -28.10 4.79 14.94
CA PHE A 326 -29.21 5.39 15.70
C PHE A 326 -28.93 6.86 16.06
N ASP A 327 -27.81 7.41 15.61
CA ASP A 327 -27.46 8.79 15.88
C ASP A 327 -28.49 9.75 15.28
N PRO A 328 -29.02 10.74 16.01
CA PRO A 328 -30.08 11.63 15.53
C PRO A 328 -29.69 12.49 14.32
N LEU A 329 -28.41 12.53 13.94
CA LEU A 329 -27.94 13.18 12.73
C LEU A 329 -28.33 12.43 11.44
N VAL A 330 -28.72 11.15 11.53
CA VAL A 330 -29.03 10.27 10.39
C VAL A 330 -30.32 9.48 10.62
#